data_AF-A0A447IEV4-F1
#
_entry.id   AF-A0A447IEV4-F1
#
_cell.length_a   1.000
_cell.length_b   1.000
_cell.length_c   1.000
_cell.angle_alpha   90.00
_cell.angle_beta   90.00
_cell.angle_gamma   90.00
#
_symmetry.space_group_name_H-M   'P 1'
#
loop_
_entity.id
_entity.type
_entity.pdbx_description
1 polymer ?
#
loop_
_entity_poly.entity_id
_entity_poly.type
_entity_poly.pdbx_seq_one_letter_code
_entity_poly.pdbx_strand_id
1 'polypeptide(L)'
;MSQVLLLQGEKNRLKRVHPLTGYFVRVTWSDDVTEIKDLGPLLLNHRAFSKVRSDSDLFDTVQVGDQGRRLVWDDGASLNISAIEKLPRTSMDASEFKSIMADLHLNSDALGRLLGLSRRAITGYRGGVPIPNAVVLAMRYVAQRWDA
;
A
#
# COMPACT_ATOMS: atom_id res chain seq x y z
N MET A 1 8.27 28.80 16.69
CA MET A 1 9.26 28.35 15.68
C MET A 1 9.50 26.87 15.87
N SER A 2 8.69 26.02 15.24
CA SER A 2 8.90 24.57 15.26
C SER A 2 9.38 24.15 13.87
N GLN A 3 10.62 23.70 13.82
CA GLN A 3 11.34 23.34 12.61
C GLN A 3 10.80 21.97 12.16
N VAL A 4 9.91 21.98 11.17
CA VAL A 4 9.54 20.76 10.43
C VAL A 4 10.78 20.34 9.67
N LEU A 5 11.56 19.45 10.27
CA LEU A 5 12.64 18.77 9.56
C LEU A 5 11.94 17.90 8.50
N LEU A 6 11.93 18.39 7.27
CA LEU A 6 11.89 17.54 6.08
C LEU A 6 13.10 16.60 6.19
N LEU A 7 12.93 15.49 6.91
CA LEU A 7 13.70 14.30 6.67
C LEU A 7 13.30 13.83 5.27
N GLN A 8 13.91 14.46 4.26
CA GLN A 8 14.10 13.82 2.98
C GLN A 8 14.84 12.52 3.29
N GLY A 9 14.09 11.43 3.34
CA GLY A 9 14.51 10.15 3.90
C GLY A 9 15.65 9.55 3.12
N GLU A 10 16.88 9.94 3.42
CA GLU A 10 18.00 9.06 3.23
C GLU A 10 17.79 7.85 4.16
N LYS A 11 17.61 6.66 3.57
CA LYS A 11 17.69 5.31 4.20
C LYS A 11 16.37 4.63 4.60
N ASN A 12 15.35 4.55 3.74
CA ASN A 12 14.43 3.41 3.90
C ASN A 12 15.05 2.19 3.21
N ARG A 13 15.59 1.26 4.00
CA ARG A 13 16.04 -0.06 3.51
C ARG A 13 14.98 -1.09 3.88
N LEU A 14 14.75 -2.05 2.99
CA LEU A 14 13.95 -3.23 3.32
C LEU A 14 14.74 -4.09 4.31
N LYS A 15 14.11 -4.37 5.45
CA LYS A 15 14.62 -5.29 6.46
C LYS A 15 14.09 -6.70 6.22
N ARG A 16 12.80 -6.83 5.89
CA ARG A 16 12.13 -8.10 5.58
C ARG A 16 11.05 -7.92 4.53
N VAL A 17 10.76 -9.00 3.82
CA VAL A 17 9.61 -9.13 2.92
C VAL A 17 8.95 -10.48 3.17
N HIS A 18 7.63 -10.52 3.14
CA HIS A 18 6.85 -11.75 3.13
C HIS A 18 5.82 -11.65 2.00
N PRO A 19 5.77 -12.63 1.08
CA PRO A 19 4.73 -12.68 0.08
C PRO A 19 3.36 -12.92 0.73
N LEU A 20 2.32 -12.41 0.09
CA LEU A 20 0.92 -12.61 0.42
C LEU A 20 0.17 -13.02 -0.86
N THR A 21 -1.08 -13.45 -0.72
CA THR A 21 -1.92 -13.86 -1.85
C THR A 21 -2.03 -12.76 -2.92
N GLY A 22 -1.95 -13.15 -4.19
CA GLY A 22 -1.92 -12.22 -5.32
C GLY A 22 -0.53 -11.64 -5.53
N TYR A 23 -0.43 -10.34 -5.78
CA TYR A 23 0.86 -9.63 -5.91
C TYR A 23 1.18 -8.77 -4.69
N PHE A 24 0.60 -9.12 -3.54
CA PHE A 24 0.79 -8.38 -2.31
C PHE A 24 2.03 -8.87 -1.57
N VAL A 25 2.72 -7.95 -0.93
CA VAL A 25 3.81 -8.25 -0.01
C VAL A 25 3.63 -7.47 1.28
N ARG A 26 3.97 -8.11 2.41
CA ARG A 26 4.21 -7.41 3.67
C ARG A 26 5.69 -7.04 3.72
N VAL A 27 5.98 -5.75 3.68
CA VAL A 27 7.34 -5.23 3.83
C VAL A 27 7.54 -4.74 5.26
N THR A 28 8.70 -5.02 5.82
CA THR A 28 9.19 -4.39 7.05
C THR A 28 10.42 -3.57 6.69
N TRP A 29 10.37 -2.29 7.05
CA TRP A 29 11.44 -1.33 6.81
C TRP A 29 12.49 -1.38 7.94
N SER A 30 13.60 -0.65 7.76
CA SER A 30 14.69 -0.60 8.73
C SER A 30 14.31 0.03 10.08
N ASP A 31 13.26 0.84 10.11
CA ASP A 31 12.66 1.45 11.32
C ASP A 31 11.58 0.56 11.97
N ASP A 32 11.47 -0.70 11.54
CA ASP A 32 10.48 -1.68 11.96
C ASP A 32 9.02 -1.36 11.61
N VAL A 33 8.78 -0.26 10.88
CA VAL A 33 7.47 0.01 10.30
C VAL A 33 7.14 -1.09 9.28
N THR A 34 5.91 -1.60 9.36
CA THR A 34 5.42 -2.66 8.49
C THR A 34 4.20 -2.20 7.72
N GLU A 35 4.18 -2.48 6.42
CA GLU A 35 3.05 -2.16 5.56
C GLU A 35 2.82 -3.22 4.49
N ILE A 36 1.61 -3.24 3.92
CA ILE A 36 1.24 -4.11 2.82
C ILE A 36 1.26 -3.30 1.53
N LYS A 37 2.03 -3.76 0.54
CA LYS A 37 2.16 -3.17 -0.79
C LYS A 37 1.63 -4.11 -1.85
N ASP A 38 0.87 -3.56 -2.80
CA ASP A 38 0.45 -4.25 -4.03
C ASP A 38 1.52 -4.04 -5.10
N LEU A 39 2.31 -5.06 -5.41
CA LEU A 39 3.34 -4.99 -6.45
C LEU A 39 2.77 -5.13 -7.86
N GLY A 40 1.49 -5.48 -7.99
CA GLY A 40 0.81 -5.73 -9.26
C GLY A 40 1.05 -4.65 -10.32
N PRO A 41 0.90 -3.35 -10.02
CA PRO A 41 1.17 -2.28 -10.99
C PRO A 41 2.60 -2.28 -11.55
N LEU A 42 3.60 -2.65 -10.75
CA LEU A 42 5.00 -2.71 -11.19
C LEU A 42 5.29 -3.98 -12.00
N LEU A 43 4.74 -5.12 -11.56
CA LEU A 43 4.96 -6.41 -12.24
C LEU A 43 4.23 -6.47 -13.59
N LEU A 44 3.02 -5.92 -13.67
CA LEU A 44 2.20 -5.92 -14.88
C LEU A 44 2.75 -4.99 -15.98
N ASN A 45 3.43 -3.91 -15.60
CA ASN A 45 3.95 -2.93 -16.55
C ASN A 45 5.22 -3.38 -17.29
N HIS A 46 5.91 -4.42 -16.81
CA HIS A 46 7.21 -4.81 -17.36
C HIS A 46 7.26 -6.30 -17.73
N ARG A 47 7.57 -6.58 -19.00
CA ARG A 47 7.67 -7.95 -19.54
C ARG A 47 8.71 -8.82 -18.82
N ALA A 48 9.72 -8.20 -18.21
CA ALA A 48 10.75 -8.89 -17.42
C ALA A 48 10.15 -9.73 -16.28
N PHE A 49 8.99 -9.34 -15.73
CA PHE A 49 8.30 -10.08 -14.67
C PHE A 49 7.27 -11.08 -15.19
N SER A 50 7.28 -11.44 -16.48
CA SER A 50 6.30 -12.38 -17.05
C SER A 50 6.22 -13.71 -16.30
N LYS A 51 7.36 -14.30 -15.92
CA LYS A 51 7.41 -15.55 -15.14
C LYS A 51 6.86 -15.36 -13.73
N VAL A 52 7.37 -14.37 -13.01
CA VAL A 52 6.91 -13.98 -11.66
C VAL A 52 5.40 -13.73 -11.62
N ARG A 53 4.79 -13.23 -12.71
CA ARG A 53 3.34 -13.01 -12.79
C ARG A 53 2.53 -14.29 -12.97
N SER A 54 3.05 -15.27 -13.69
CA SER A 54 2.32 -16.48 -14.08
C SER A 54 2.57 -17.66 -13.14
N ASP A 55 3.62 -17.60 -12.33
CA ASP A 55 4.05 -18.66 -11.43
C ASP A 55 4.02 -18.14 -9.98
N SER A 56 3.02 -18.60 -9.21
CA SER A 56 2.86 -18.19 -7.81
C SER A 56 3.99 -18.69 -6.93
N ASP A 57 4.51 -19.89 -7.21
CA ASP A 57 5.59 -20.48 -6.42
C ASP A 57 6.86 -19.67 -6.62
N LEU A 58 7.11 -19.21 -7.86
CA LEU A 58 8.18 -18.26 -8.13
C LEU A 58 7.96 -16.92 -7.43
N PHE A 59 6.75 -16.35 -7.44
CA PHE A 59 6.48 -15.10 -6.73
C PHE A 59 6.76 -15.22 -5.22
N ASP A 60 6.44 -16.36 -4.63
CA ASP A 60 6.62 -16.64 -3.21
C ASP A 60 8.10 -16.79 -2.80
N THR A 61 9.03 -16.93 -3.75
CA THR A 61 10.47 -16.92 -3.43
C THR A 61 11.04 -15.52 -3.18
N VAL A 62 10.21 -14.48 -3.22
CA VAL A 62 10.64 -13.09 -3.04
C VAL A 62 11.50 -12.89 -1.79
N GLN A 63 12.68 -12.32 -1.97
CA GLN A 63 13.64 -12.05 -0.92
C GLN A 63 14.15 -10.61 -0.98
N VAL A 64 14.68 -10.14 0.16
CA VAL A 64 15.37 -8.85 0.22
C VAL A 64 16.79 -9.04 -0.31
N GLY A 65 17.12 -8.32 -1.38
CA GLY A 65 18.45 -8.31 -2.01
C GLY A 65 19.18 -6.97 -1.84
N ASP A 66 20.45 -6.95 -2.26
CA ASP A 66 21.29 -5.75 -2.34
C ASP A 66 21.27 -4.90 -1.05
N GLN A 67 21.47 -5.57 0.09
CA GLN A 67 21.50 -4.92 1.41
C GLN A 67 20.25 -4.08 1.71
N GLY A 68 19.08 -4.58 1.31
CA GLY A 68 17.81 -3.91 1.55
C GLY A 68 17.41 -2.90 0.49
N ARG A 69 18.00 -2.94 -0.71
CA ARG A 69 17.69 -1.98 -1.80
C ARG A 69 16.84 -2.56 -2.91
N ARG A 70 16.65 -3.88 -2.92
CA ARG A 70 15.88 -4.57 -3.96
C ARG A 70 15.05 -5.70 -3.38
N LEU A 71 13.95 -6.01 -4.05
CA LEU A 71 13.38 -7.34 -4.01
C LEU A 71 13.98 -8.17 -5.14
N VAL A 72 14.24 -9.44 -4.85
CA VAL A 72 14.80 -10.41 -5.80
C VAL A 72 13.98 -11.70 -5.75
N TRP A 73 13.81 -12.33 -6.90
CA TRP A 73 13.20 -13.65 -7.06
C TRP A 73 14.24 -14.65 -7.56
N ASP A 74 13.96 -15.95 -7.43
CA ASP A 74 14.93 -17.03 -7.70
C ASP A 74 15.32 -17.12 -9.18
N ASP A 75 14.47 -16.61 -10.09
CA ASP A 75 14.77 -16.52 -11.52
C ASP A 75 15.72 -15.37 -11.88
N GLY A 76 16.18 -14.60 -10.88
CA GLY A 76 17.06 -13.45 -11.03
C GLY A 76 16.34 -12.13 -11.33
N ALA A 77 15.00 -12.13 -11.46
CA ALA A 77 14.25 -10.89 -11.57
C ALA A 77 14.45 -10.04 -10.31
N SER A 78 14.50 -8.72 -10.48
CA SER A 78 14.66 -7.81 -9.34
C SER A 78 13.89 -6.51 -9.52
N LEU A 79 13.43 -5.97 -8.40
CA LEU A 79 12.67 -4.72 -8.32
C LEU A 79 13.35 -3.77 -7.33
N ASN A 80 13.58 -2.52 -7.74
CA ASN A 80 14.24 -1.53 -6.90
C ASN A 80 13.29 -0.99 -5.83
N ILE A 81 13.79 -0.80 -4.61
CA ILE A 81 13.04 -0.24 -3.47
C ILE A 81 12.39 1.11 -3.77
N SER A 82 13.05 1.97 -4.53
CA SER A 82 12.53 3.29 -4.90
C SER A 82 11.25 3.24 -5.75
N ALA A 83 11.01 2.14 -6.45
CA ALA A 83 9.75 1.91 -7.16
C ALA A 83 8.64 1.47 -6.19
N ILE A 84 8.98 0.66 -5.19
CA ILE A 84 8.05 0.15 -4.17
C ILE A 84 7.62 1.27 -3.22
N GLU A 85 8.53 2.16 -2.84
CA GLU A 85 8.23 3.33 -2.00
C GLU A 85 7.18 4.24 -2.65
N LYS A 86 7.23 4.39 -3.97
CA LYS A 86 6.29 5.19 -4.74
C LYS A 86 4.91 4.54 -4.90
N LEU A 87 4.78 3.25 -4.60
CA LEU A 87 3.47 2.60 -4.66
C LEU A 87 2.58 3.10 -3.51
N PRO A 88 1.38 3.59 -3.84
CA PRO A 88 0.45 3.99 -2.79
C PRO A 88 0.00 2.76 -2.00
N ARG A 89 -0.30 2.94 -0.71
CA ARG A 89 -0.89 1.88 0.10
C ARG A 89 -2.36 1.71 -0.28
N THR A 90 -2.65 0.62 -0.99
CA THR A 90 -4.00 0.30 -1.50
C THR A 90 -4.79 -0.65 -0.60
N SER A 91 -4.19 -1.15 0.48
CA SER A 91 -4.89 -1.91 1.52
C SER A 91 -5.52 -1.00 2.56
N MET A 92 -6.75 -1.31 2.97
CA MET A 92 -7.46 -0.68 4.08
C MET A 92 -8.54 -1.63 4.57
N ASP A 93 -8.57 -1.88 5.88
CA ASP A 93 -9.64 -2.65 6.50
C ASP A 93 -10.75 -1.74 7.05
N ALA A 94 -11.85 -2.34 7.51
CA ALA A 94 -12.96 -1.59 8.05
C ALA A 94 -12.61 -0.80 9.33
N SER A 95 -11.65 -1.27 10.13
CA SER A 95 -11.21 -0.59 11.34
C SER A 95 -10.46 0.70 11.00
N GLU A 96 -9.48 0.62 10.11
CA GLU A 96 -8.75 1.76 9.57
C GLU A 96 -9.70 2.74 8.87
N PHE A 97 -10.62 2.24 8.03
CA PHE A 97 -11.61 3.10 7.36
C PHE A 97 -12.48 3.86 8.36
N LYS A 98 -12.95 3.19 9.43
CA LYS A 98 -13.73 3.82 10.51
C LYS A 98 -12.91 4.85 11.29
N SER A 99 -11.63 4.58 11.54
CA SER A 99 -10.72 5.52 12.21
C SER A 99 -10.58 6.81 11.40
N ILE A 100 -10.23 6.69 10.12
CA ILE A 100 -10.08 7.86 9.24
C ILE A 100 -11.39 8.66 9.18
N MET A 101 -12.55 8.01 9.09
CA MET A 101 -13.83 8.72 9.14
C MET A 101 -14.04 9.51 10.44
N ALA A 102 -13.62 8.93 11.58
CA ALA A 102 -13.74 9.58 12.88
C ALA A 102 -12.82 10.80 12.98
N ASP A 103 -11.58 10.68 12.50
CA ASP A 103 -10.58 11.75 12.48
C ASP A 103 -11.03 12.91 11.57
N LEU A 104 -11.65 12.59 10.43
CA LEU A 104 -12.24 13.58 9.51
C LEU A 104 -13.57 14.17 10.01
N HIS A 105 -14.12 13.64 11.12
CA HIS A 105 -15.47 13.96 11.60
C HIS A 105 -16.59 13.79 10.55
N LEU A 106 -16.43 12.84 9.63
CA LEU A 106 -17.40 12.58 8.55
C LEU A 106 -18.32 11.40 8.89
N ASN A 107 -19.62 11.63 8.77
CA ASN A 107 -20.60 10.53 8.78
C ASN A 107 -20.71 9.87 7.39
N SER A 108 -21.52 8.80 7.28
CA SER A 108 -21.65 8.04 6.02
C SER A 108 -22.27 8.84 4.87
N ASP A 109 -23.15 9.80 5.18
CA ASP A 109 -23.78 10.65 4.17
C ASP A 109 -22.78 11.69 3.63
N ALA A 110 -22.04 12.33 4.54
CA ALA A 110 -21.02 13.32 4.19
C ALA A 110 -19.89 12.69 3.36
N LEU A 111 -19.38 11.51 3.77
CA LEU A 111 -18.36 10.81 3.01
C LEU A 111 -18.88 10.31 1.66
N GLY A 112 -20.12 9.82 1.61
CA GLY A 112 -20.77 9.44 0.36
C GLY A 112 -20.84 10.61 -0.63
N ARG A 113 -21.20 11.80 -0.14
CA ARG A 113 -21.21 13.03 -0.93
C ARG A 113 -19.82 13.41 -1.43
N LEU A 114 -18.80 13.31 -0.58
CA LEU A 114 -17.41 13.65 -0.91
C LEU A 114 -16.84 12.71 -1.98
N LEU A 115 -17.06 11.40 -1.85
CA LEU A 115 -16.50 10.39 -2.76
C LEU A 115 -17.38 10.08 -3.97
N GLY A 116 -18.59 10.64 -4.04
CA GLY A 116 -19.57 10.30 -5.09
C GLY A 116 -20.13 8.88 -4.97
N LEU A 117 -20.26 8.36 -3.75
CA LEU A 117 -20.73 7.01 -3.45
C LEU A 117 -22.04 7.01 -2.67
N SER A 118 -22.82 5.93 -2.80
CA SER A 118 -24.05 5.79 -1.99
C SER A 118 -23.74 5.60 -0.50
N ARG A 119 -24.61 6.11 0.38
CA ARG A 119 -24.53 5.86 1.83
C ARG A 119 -24.44 4.36 2.16
N ARG A 120 -25.15 3.52 1.40
CA ARG A 120 -25.13 2.06 1.55
C ARG A 120 -23.73 1.48 1.29
N ALA A 121 -23.04 1.96 0.26
CA ALA A 121 -21.66 1.54 -0.02
C ALA A 121 -20.73 1.89 1.16
N ILE A 122 -20.80 3.13 1.65
CA ILE A 122 -19.99 3.58 2.81
C ILE A 122 -20.29 2.74 4.06
N THR A 123 -21.58 2.45 4.31
CA THR A 123 -22.00 1.61 5.44
C THR A 123 -21.50 0.17 5.28
N GLY A 124 -21.50 -0.36 4.05
CA GLY A 124 -20.93 -1.66 3.72
C GLY A 124 -19.43 -1.74 4.04
N TYR A 125 -18.65 -0.75 3.62
CA TYR A 125 -17.22 -0.68 3.92
C TYR A 125 -16.94 -0.62 5.43
N ARG A 126 -17.71 0.19 6.19
CA ARG A 126 -17.64 0.22 7.66
C ARG A 126 -17.98 -1.14 8.29
N GLY A 127 -18.82 -1.93 7.62
CA GLY A 127 -19.25 -3.27 8.02
C GLY A 127 -18.34 -4.41 7.59
N GLY A 128 -17.22 -4.13 6.90
CA GLY A 128 -16.25 -5.16 6.50
C GLY A 128 -16.39 -5.67 5.07
N VAL A 129 -17.27 -5.08 4.24
CA VAL A 129 -17.23 -5.33 2.79
C VAL A 129 -15.86 -4.89 2.25
N PRO A 130 -15.21 -5.69 1.38
CA PRO A 130 -13.94 -5.32 0.76
C PRO A 130 -13.99 -3.92 0.14
N ILE A 131 -12.99 -3.09 0.50
CA ILE A 131 -12.91 -1.69 0.09
C ILE A 131 -12.13 -1.62 -1.23
N PRO A 132 -12.70 -1.11 -2.33
CA PRO A 132 -11.99 -1.02 -3.60
C PRO A 132 -10.77 -0.11 -3.52
N ASN A 133 -9.70 -0.44 -4.26
CA ASN A 133 -8.46 0.35 -4.30
C ASN A 133 -8.70 1.85 -4.56
N ALA A 134 -9.61 2.18 -5.48
CA ALA A 134 -9.97 3.58 -5.78
C ALA A 134 -10.51 4.33 -4.54
N VAL A 135 -11.30 3.66 -3.71
CA VAL A 135 -11.84 4.22 -2.46
C VAL A 135 -10.73 4.38 -1.43
N VAL A 136 -9.83 3.39 -1.31
CA VAL A 136 -8.66 3.47 -0.42
C VAL A 136 -7.78 4.66 -0.78
N LEU A 137 -7.44 4.82 -2.06
CA LEU A 137 -6.64 5.94 -2.54
C LEU A 137 -7.31 7.29 -2.26
N ALA A 138 -8.61 7.40 -2.52
CA ALA A 138 -9.37 8.62 -2.25
C ALA A 138 -9.40 8.94 -0.74
N MET A 139 -9.63 7.96 0.12
CA MET A 139 -9.62 8.14 1.58
C MET A 139 -8.27 8.62 2.09
N ARG A 140 -7.16 8.04 1.60
CA ARG A 140 -5.82 8.48 1.99
C ARG A 140 -5.52 9.90 1.53
N TYR A 141 -5.94 10.25 0.31
CA TYR A 141 -5.79 11.61 -0.20
C TYR A 141 -6.57 12.62 0.66
N VAL A 142 -7.82 12.31 1.01
CA VAL A 142 -8.64 13.16 1.87
C VAL A 142 -8.01 13.32 3.25
N ALA A 143 -7.58 12.22 3.89
CA ALA A 143 -6.90 12.27 5.19
C ALA A 143 -5.65 13.16 5.16
N GLN A 144 -4.77 12.95 4.18
CA GLN A 144 -3.55 13.75 4.03
C GLN A 144 -3.83 15.25 3.83
N ARG A 145 -4.91 15.61 3.14
CA ARG A 145 -5.29 17.01 2.90
C ARG A 145 -6.06 17.65 4.03
N TRP A 146 -6.62 16.85 4.94
CA TRP A 146 -7.34 17.37 6.10
C TRP A 146 -6.41 17.81 7.23
N ASP A 147 -5.27 17.12 7.36
CA ASP A 147 -4.23 17.44 8.35
C ASP A 147 -3.31 18.61 7.93
N ALA A 148 -3.45 19.12 6.70
CA ALA A 148 -2.58 20.15 6.09
C ALA A 148 -3.22 21.54 6.09
#